data_AF-A0A522IAM0-F1
#
_entry.id   AF-A0A522IAM0-F1
#
_cell.length_a   1.000
_cell.length_b   1.000
_cell.length_c   1.000
_cell.angle_alpha   90.00
_cell.angle_beta   90.00
_cell.angle_gamma   90.00
#
_symmetry.space_group_name_H-M   'P 1'
#
loop_
_entity.id
_entity.type
_entity.pdbx_description
1 polymer ?
#
loop_
_entity_poly.entity_id
_entity_poly.type
_entity_poly.pdbx_seq_one_letter_code
_entity_poly.pdbx_strand_id
1 'polypeptide(L)' 'WVQDEPQNQGPWFYIEHHLKEGMKEGQKLAYSGRPASASPAVGYYAKHYEQQKALIEGAFGRLKGAQVAK' A
#
# COMPACT_ATOMS: atom_id res chain seq x y z
N TRP A 1 5.42 0.90 2.53
CA TRP A 1 5.09 1.61 1.28
C TRP A 1 3.67 2.10 1.37
N VAL A 2 3.44 3.38 1.05
CA VAL A 2 2.11 4.00 1.07
C VAL A 2 1.83 4.59 -0.31
N GLN A 3 0.66 4.32 -0.89
CA GLN A 3 0.24 4.91 -2.16
C GLN A 3 -1.29 5.07 -2.22
N ASP A 4 -1.78 6.06 -2.96
CA ASP A 4 -3.22 6.28 -3.15
C ASP A 4 -3.81 5.37 -4.24
N GLU A 5 -3.01 5.00 -5.23
CA GLU A 5 -3.43 4.16 -6.33
C GLU A 5 -3.83 2.74 -5.85
N PRO A 6 -4.78 2.07 -6.54
CA PRO A 6 -5.06 0.65 -6.34
C PRO A 6 -3.78 -0.20 -6.37
N GLN A 7 -3.74 -1.29 -5.61
CA GLN A 7 -2.55 -2.14 -5.49
C GLN A 7 -2.00 -2.69 -6.82
N ASN A 8 -2.88 -2.93 -7.79
CA ASN A 8 -2.51 -3.36 -9.15
C ASN A 8 -2.10 -2.21 -10.07
N GLN A 9 -2.05 -0.99 -9.54
CA GLN A 9 -1.69 0.25 -10.22
C GLN A 9 -0.57 0.95 -9.44
N GLY A 10 -0.08 2.03 -10.03
CA GLY A 10 1.06 2.76 -9.48
C GLY A 10 2.33 1.91 -9.46
N PRO A 11 3.30 2.28 -8.63
CA PRO A 11 4.63 1.71 -8.69
C PRO A 11 4.79 0.42 -7.87
N TRP A 12 3.78 -0.01 -7.08
CA TRP A 12 3.95 -1.07 -6.09
C TRP A 12 4.63 -2.33 -6.63
N PHE A 13 4.11 -2.91 -7.71
CA PHE A 13 4.68 -4.14 -8.29
C PHE A 13 6.07 -3.95 -8.90
N TYR A 14 6.41 -2.74 -9.32
CA TYR A 14 7.75 -2.43 -9.80
C TYR A 14 8.73 -2.22 -8.64
N ILE A 15 8.35 -1.46 -7.61
CA ILE A 15 9.28 -1.04 -6.56
C ILE A 15 9.48 -2.09 -5.47
N GLU A 16 8.55 -3.05 -5.32
CA GLU A 16 8.56 -4.02 -4.21
C GLU A 16 9.88 -4.80 -4.13
N HIS A 17 10.38 -5.33 -5.25
CA HIS A 17 11.61 -6.12 -5.26
C HIS A 17 12.85 -5.26 -5.00
N HIS A 18 12.92 -4.05 -5.58
CA HIS A 18 13.99 -3.11 -5.31
C HIS A 18 14.04 -2.68 -3.83
N LEU A 19 12.89 -2.48 -3.20
CA LEU A 19 12.83 -2.18 -1.76
C LEU A 19 13.37 -3.36 -0.96
N LYS A 20 12.93 -4.58 -1.27
CA LYS A 20 13.38 -5.79 -0.57
C LYS A 20 14.88 -6.01 -0.69
N GLU A 21 15.46 -5.77 -1.87
CA GLU A 21 16.90 -5.86 -2.11
C GLU A 21 17.70 -4.83 -1.31
N GLY A 22 17.16 -3.62 -1.13
CA GLY A 22 17.79 -2.55 -0.36
C GLY A 22 17.55 -2.62 1.16
N MET A 23 16.71 -3.53 1.65
CA MET A 23 16.39 -3.66 3.06
C MET A 23 17.45 -4.43 3.84
N LYS A 24 17.64 -4.05 5.10
CA LYS A 24 18.49 -4.77 6.06
C LYS A 24 17.70 -5.86 6.76
N GLU A 25 18.40 -6.90 7.21
CA GLU A 25 17.83 -7.99 8.00
C GLU A 25 17.00 -7.46 9.18
N GLY A 26 15.81 -8.04 9.37
CA GLY A 26 14.89 -7.66 10.45
C GLY A 26 14.03 -6.43 10.17
N GLN A 27 14.30 -5.66 9.10
CA GLN A 27 13.38 -4.60 8.67
C GLN A 27 12.06 -5.20 8.15
N LYS A 28 10.96 -4.48 8.36
CA LYS A 28 9.61 -4.92 7.97
C LYS A 28 9.05 -4.02 6.89
N LEU A 29 8.60 -4.61 5.79
CA LEU A 29 7.89 -3.93 4.72
C LEU A 29 6.40 -4.27 4.82
N ALA A 30 5.57 -3.25 5.01
CA ALA A 30 4.13 -3.34 4.88
C ALA A 30 3.64 -2.44 3.74
N TYR A 31 2.51 -2.80 3.16
CA TYR A 31 1.81 -2.03 2.15
C TYR A 31 0.55 -1.40 2.74
N SER A 32 0.34 -0.10 2.47
CA SER A 32 -0.95 0.57 2.72
C SER A 32 -1.36 1.34 1.46
N GLY A 33 -2.50 0.98 0.90
CA GLY A 33 -3.04 1.57 -0.33
C GLY A 33 -4.39 0.97 -0.67
N ARG A 34 -5.00 1.43 -1.76
CA ARG A 34 -6.34 0.97 -2.14
C ARG A 34 -6.30 -0.48 -2.64
N PRO A 35 -7.38 -1.26 -2.42
CA PRO A 35 -7.46 -2.60 -2.97
C PRO A 35 -7.41 -2.56 -4.50
N ALA A 36 -6.92 -3.64 -5.12
CA ALA A 36 -6.84 -3.75 -6.57
C ALA A 36 -8.19 -3.47 -7.24
N SER A 37 -8.14 -2.69 -8.32
CA SER A 37 -9.32 -2.23 -9.05
C SER A 37 -8.99 -2.04 -10.53
N ALA A 38 -9.98 -2.33 -11.39
CA ALA A 38 -9.88 -2.04 -12.82
C ALA A 38 -9.94 -0.53 -13.11
N SER A 39 -10.72 0.22 -12.33
CA SER A 39 -10.79 1.69 -12.41
C SER A 39 -9.72 2.32 -11.52
N PRO A 40 -9.10 3.45 -11.92
CA PRO A 40 -8.15 4.19 -11.08
C PRO A 40 -8.75 4.69 -9.75
N ALA A 41 -10.03 5.07 -9.78
CA ALA A 41 -10.74 5.54 -8.60
C ALA A 41 -12.22 5.12 -8.62
N VAL A 42 -12.86 5.24 -7.47
CA VAL A 42 -14.32 5.08 -7.34
C VAL A 42 -15.03 6.35 -7.83
N GLY A 43 -16.20 6.18 -8.45
CA GLY A 43 -16.91 7.28 -9.12
C GLY A 43 -17.68 8.23 -8.20
N TYR A 44 -17.69 8.03 -6.88
CA TYR A 44 -18.44 8.89 -5.95
C TYR A 44 -17.62 9.23 -4.71
N TYR A 45 -17.79 10.47 -4.25
CA TYR A 45 -16.94 11.10 -3.24
C TYR A 45 -16.96 10.38 -1.89
N ALA A 46 -18.14 9.95 -1.41
CA ALA A 46 -18.25 9.33 -0.09
C ALA A 46 -17.34 8.09 0.04
N LYS A 47 -17.38 7.18 -0.93
CA LYS A 47 -16.51 5.99 -0.93
C LYS A 47 -15.04 6.35 -1.18
N HIS A 48 -14.75 7.36 -1.99
CA HIS A 48 -13.38 7.83 -2.14
C HIS A 48 -12.82 8.31 -0.80
N TYR A 49 -13.60 9.10 -0.06
CA TYR A 49 -13.20 9.65 1.24
C TYR A 49 -13.02 8.56 2.30
N GLU A 50 -13.90 7.55 2.32
CA GLU A 50 -13.74 6.35 3.16
C GLU A 50 -12.45 5.59 2.83
N GLN A 51 -12.16 5.37 1.55
CA GLN A 51 -10.91 4.72 1.11
C GLN A 51 -9.67 5.51 1.53
N GLN A 52 -9.72 6.84 1.42
CA GLN A 52 -8.62 7.71 1.84
C GLN A 52 -8.36 7.62 3.35
N LYS A 53 -9.42 7.61 4.16
CA LYS A 53 -9.30 7.42 5.62
C LYS A 53 -8.68 6.07 5.94
N ALA A 54 -9.19 4.99 5.34
CA ALA A 54 -8.67 3.64 5.56
C ALA A 54 -7.19 3.51 5.16
N LEU A 55 -6.77 4.18 4.08
CA LEU A 55 -5.37 4.25 3.65
C LEU A 55 -4.48 4.90 4.71
N ILE A 56 -4.88 6.07 5.22
CA ILE A 56 -4.13 6.82 6.24
C ILE A 56 -4.07 6.01 7.54
N GLU A 57 -5.21 5.46 7.98
CA GLU A 57 -5.28 4.60 9.16
C GLU A 57 -4.40 3.35 9.00
N GLY A 58 -4.38 2.73 7.82
CA GLY A 58 -3.51 1.59 7.53
C GLY A 58 -2.02 1.95 7.50
N ALA A 59 -1.68 3.16 7.06
CA ALA A 59 -0.30 3.63 6.96
C ALA A 59 0.34 3.91 8.33
N PHE A 60 -0.44 4.49 9.25
CA PHE A 60 0.02 4.82 10.62
C PHE A 60 -0.41 3.79 11.67
N GLY A 61 -1.26 2.84 11.30
CA GLY A 61 -1.72 1.77 12.17
C GLY A 61 -0.70 0.65 12.38
N ARG A 62 -1.12 -0.41 13.06
CA ARG A 62 -0.26 -1.58 13.29
C ARG A 62 0.03 -2.28 11.96
N LEU A 63 1.31 -2.53 11.67
CA LEU A 63 1.77 -3.22 10.46
C LEU A 63 1.23 -4.66 10.39
N LYS A 64 0.08 -4.84 9.74
CA LYS A 64 -0.53 -6.16 9.48
C LYS A 64 0.08 -6.76 8.21
N GLY A 65 0.46 -8.04 8.25
CA GLY A 65 0.97 -8.75 7.07
C GLY A 65 2.33 -8.25 6.56
N ALA A 66 3.11 -7.57 7.41
CA ALA A 66 4.41 -7.06 7.02
C ALA A 66 5.38 -8.21 6.74
N GLN A 67 6.06 -8.16 5.60
CA GLN A 67 7.11 -9.09 5.25
C GLN A 67 8.41 -8.64 5.90
N VAL A 68 9.12 -9.59 6.53
CA VAL A 68 10.42 -9.32 7.16
C VAL A 68 11.50 -9.57 6.12
N ALA A 69 12.41 -8.62 5.94
CA ALA A 69 13.61 -8.83 5.15
C ALA A 69 14.46 -9.94 5.79
N LYS A 70 14.82 -10.91 4.97
CA LYS A 70 15.70 -12.02 5.34
C LYS A 70 17.16 -11.60 5.34
#